data_AF-A8N4G0-F1
#
_entry.id   AF-A8N4G0-F1
#
_cell.length_a   1.000
_cell.length_b   1.000
_cell.length_c   1.000
_cell.angle_alpha   90.00
_cell.angle_beta   90.00
_cell.angle_gamma   90.00
#
_symmetry.space_group_name_H-M   'P 1'
#
loop_
_entity.id
_entity.type
_entity.pdbx_description
1 polymer ?
#
loop_
_entity_poly.entity_id
_entity_poly.type
_entity_poly.pdbx_seq_one_letter_code
_entity_poly.pdbx_strand_id
1 'polypeptide(L)'
;MAPLVQGIASLTLAASVSYGAFRFFKLWQRLRYYERLNNRLSTELRAAKQEISDRDTRLKTRDETIASLQDDLEKSKTHITNLAYTLQSSERTNRELAQRAQELEGEVQRLDGELGKLKREHGEAQRLLDVRAQELAGAQAFLTKADSLSGGDVISMIETLNAEIMQLSAHMAESFSPMFAISDEERSVSPLSAGSGTALLEEAAVVKSSGDDDASFPRTESPQEFMDSEVQAKDAMAQALEVFGPTMVELLQRTDHAQDPVLLQFAFQAGLSAYTHWIISSWFFEDPEDEVLLTEIYARVREAEEQSVSGRWRALTRYHVQRMMRGNTPSHSPSPGVDDLVIYMADALVNVLLISGLNRRSPVTGHPLYTHSQLHSQVTSTFSNQLNHILSYAKKLNKAVGERVTSCDLEALYIAPDVIFNGTTMEDASADGGKSPNTTPTKNPEKVLCTTDLGLVRAEKVPATRGEWHESVLLKPKVILVSGIKELLGS
;
A
#
# COMPACT_ATOMS: atom_id res chain seq x y z
N MET A 1 -178.27 39.93 127.28
CA MET A 1 -178.24 38.86 128.32
C MET A 1 -179.04 37.67 127.82
N ALA A 2 -178.76 36.46 128.35
CA ALA A 2 -179.49 35.19 128.09
C ALA A 2 -179.34 34.59 126.66
N PRO A 3 -179.73 33.31 126.41
CA PRO A 3 -179.15 32.10 127.06
C PRO A 3 -178.96 30.84 126.15
N LEU A 4 -178.24 29.80 126.65
CA LEU A 4 -178.24 28.35 126.27
C LEU A 4 -177.71 27.90 124.86
N VAL A 5 -177.27 26.64 124.58
CA VAL A 5 -176.32 25.66 125.23
C VAL A 5 -176.18 24.31 124.43
N GLN A 6 -175.02 23.61 124.50
CA GLN A 6 -174.71 22.21 124.01
C GLN A 6 -174.83 21.94 122.47
N GLY A 7 -174.36 20.86 121.79
CA GLY A 7 -173.54 19.63 122.03
C GLY A 7 -173.49 18.74 120.73
N ILE A 8 -172.89 17.54 120.54
CA ILE A 8 -171.82 16.68 121.17
C ILE A 8 -171.53 15.42 120.26
N ALA A 9 -170.30 14.83 120.28
CA ALA A 9 -169.86 13.48 119.77
C ALA A 9 -169.87 13.14 118.24
N SER A 10 -169.13 12.14 117.66
CA SER A 10 -167.84 11.46 117.98
C SER A 10 -167.25 10.52 116.86
N LEU A 11 -165.94 10.64 116.56
CA LEU A 11 -164.93 9.63 116.13
C LEU A 11 -165.11 8.60 114.96
N THR A 12 -164.25 8.69 113.92
CA THR A 12 -163.21 7.67 113.50
C THR A 12 -162.34 8.23 112.32
N LEU A 13 -161.11 7.72 112.06
CA LEU A 13 -160.05 8.52 111.40
C LEU A 13 -159.08 7.81 110.42
N ALA A 14 -158.78 8.51 109.31
CA ALA A 14 -157.53 8.63 108.52
C ALA A 14 -156.77 7.41 107.91
N ALA A 15 -156.70 7.36 106.56
CA ALA A 15 -155.48 7.06 105.76
C ALA A 15 -155.71 7.16 104.22
N SER A 16 -155.36 8.26 103.54
CA SER A 16 -155.62 8.38 102.08
C SER A 16 -154.74 9.34 101.23
N VAL A 17 -153.59 9.82 101.72
CA VAL A 17 -152.81 10.90 101.05
C VAL A 17 -151.51 10.44 100.36
N SER A 18 -151.06 9.19 100.56
CA SER A 18 -149.66 8.78 100.29
C SER A 18 -149.32 8.32 98.85
N TYR A 19 -150.28 8.10 97.96
CA TYR A 19 -150.01 7.43 96.66
C TYR A 19 -149.41 8.34 95.58
N GLY A 20 -149.71 9.65 95.58
CA GLY A 20 -149.36 10.55 94.48
C GLY A 20 -147.86 10.84 94.31
N ALA A 21 -147.17 11.15 95.42
CA ALA A 21 -145.79 11.62 95.39
C ALA A 21 -144.78 10.62 94.78
N PHE A 22 -145.02 9.32 94.97
CA PHE A 22 -144.10 8.27 94.53
C PHE A 22 -143.95 8.16 93.01
N ARG A 23 -145.01 8.45 92.24
CA ARG A 23 -144.93 8.39 90.77
C ARG A 23 -144.11 9.52 90.16
N PHE A 24 -144.18 10.73 90.71
CA PHE A 24 -143.45 11.88 90.15
C PHE A 24 -141.94 11.72 90.31
N PHE A 25 -141.48 11.24 91.47
CA PHE A 25 -140.06 10.95 91.73
C PHE A 25 -139.50 9.90 90.76
N LYS A 26 -140.24 8.81 90.47
CA LYS A 26 -139.85 7.80 89.48
C LYS A 26 -139.76 8.33 88.05
N LEU A 27 -140.59 9.30 87.67
CA LEU A 27 -140.52 9.95 86.36
C LEU A 27 -139.29 10.85 86.24
N TRP A 28 -139.03 11.66 87.28
CA TRP A 28 -137.88 12.58 87.33
C TRP A 28 -136.53 11.84 87.31
N GLN A 29 -136.43 10.71 88.02
CA GLN A 29 -135.27 9.81 87.92
C GLN A 29 -135.04 9.29 86.50
N ARG A 30 -136.10 8.90 85.77
CA ARG A 30 -135.98 8.48 84.37
C ARG A 30 -135.51 9.60 83.45
N LEU A 31 -136.03 10.82 83.60
CA LEU A 31 -135.63 11.95 82.75
C LEU A 31 -134.12 12.25 82.89
N ARG A 32 -133.62 12.35 84.13
CA ARG A 32 -132.18 12.56 84.39
C ARG A 32 -131.30 11.37 84.00
N TYR A 33 -131.85 10.16 83.86
CA TYR A 33 -131.12 9.02 83.30
C TYR A 33 -130.94 9.16 81.79
N TYR A 34 -132.02 9.47 81.04
CA TYR A 34 -131.94 9.67 79.58
C TYR A 34 -131.08 10.88 79.19
N GLU A 35 -131.18 11.98 79.93
CA GLU A 35 -130.36 13.18 79.70
C GLU A 35 -128.84 12.88 79.84
N ARG A 36 -128.46 12.13 80.88
CA ARG A 36 -127.06 11.68 81.06
C ARG A 36 -126.62 10.71 79.98
N LEU A 37 -127.50 9.81 79.54
CA LEU A 37 -127.19 8.83 78.49
C LEU A 37 -127.00 9.53 77.13
N ASN A 38 -127.87 10.49 76.79
CA ASN A 38 -127.76 11.28 75.56
C ASN A 38 -126.52 12.19 75.56
N ASN A 39 -126.16 12.76 76.71
CA ASN A 39 -124.91 13.51 76.84
C ASN A 39 -123.67 12.61 76.68
N ARG A 40 -123.65 11.40 77.27
CA ARG A 40 -122.57 10.42 77.02
C ARG A 40 -122.47 10.03 75.55
N LEU A 41 -123.59 9.60 74.96
CA LEU A 41 -123.63 9.17 73.56
C LEU A 41 -123.21 10.28 72.59
N SER A 42 -123.56 11.55 72.87
CA SER A 42 -123.13 12.70 72.06
C SER A 42 -121.70 13.18 72.34
N THR A 43 -121.10 12.84 73.50
CA THR A 43 -119.64 12.98 73.69
C THR A 43 -118.86 11.87 73.00
N GLU A 44 -119.32 10.62 73.08
CA GLU A 44 -118.72 9.46 72.40
C GLU A 44 -118.80 9.63 70.88
N LEU A 45 -119.95 10.06 70.34
CA LEU A 45 -120.12 10.37 68.92
C LEU A 45 -119.24 11.54 68.44
N ARG A 46 -118.97 12.54 69.29
CA ARG A 46 -118.00 13.60 68.97
C ARG A 46 -116.56 13.08 68.98
N ALA A 47 -116.18 12.32 70.00
CA ALA A 47 -114.85 11.73 70.10
C ALA A 47 -114.56 10.81 68.90
N ALA A 48 -115.48 9.90 68.55
CA ALA A 48 -115.35 9.02 67.40
C ALA A 48 -115.28 9.80 66.07
N LYS A 49 -116.08 10.86 65.88
CA LYS A 49 -115.99 11.73 64.69
C LYS A 49 -114.66 12.48 64.60
N GLN A 50 -114.13 12.95 65.72
CA GLN A 50 -112.82 13.59 65.77
C GLN A 50 -111.71 12.57 65.49
N GLU A 51 -111.77 11.37 66.07
CA GLU A 51 -110.80 10.30 65.83
C GLU A 51 -110.83 9.78 64.37
N ILE A 52 -111.99 9.82 63.71
CA ILE A 52 -112.12 9.58 62.26
C ILE A 52 -111.47 10.72 61.47
N SER A 53 -111.78 11.98 61.76
CA SER A 53 -111.14 13.14 61.11
C SER A 53 -109.62 13.16 61.28
N ASP A 54 -109.13 12.76 62.46
CA ASP A 54 -107.71 12.62 62.76
C ASP A 54 -107.10 11.41 62.04
N ARG A 55 -107.87 10.37 61.71
CA ARG A 55 -107.42 9.27 60.84
C ARG A 55 -107.39 9.68 59.37
N ASP A 56 -108.43 10.34 58.87
CA ASP A 56 -108.54 10.76 57.47
C ASP A 56 -107.43 11.75 57.09
N THR A 57 -107.09 12.69 57.98
CA THR A 57 -105.93 13.60 57.81
C THR A 57 -104.59 12.86 57.83
N ARG A 58 -104.44 11.81 58.67
CA ARG A 58 -103.24 10.94 58.69
C ARG A 58 -103.17 9.97 57.51
N LEU A 59 -104.29 9.59 56.92
CA LEU A 59 -104.33 8.85 55.65
C LEU A 59 -103.90 9.78 54.52
N LYS A 60 -104.53 10.95 54.38
CA LYS A 60 -104.19 11.93 53.33
C LYS A 60 -102.71 12.33 53.31
N THR A 61 -102.12 12.61 54.47
CA THR A 61 -100.68 12.93 54.58
C THR A 61 -99.76 11.72 54.31
N ARG A 62 -100.24 10.49 54.52
CA ARG A 62 -99.54 9.27 54.10
C ARG A 62 -99.66 9.03 52.60
N ASP A 63 -100.83 9.27 52.00
CA ASP A 63 -101.03 9.16 50.56
C ASP A 63 -100.20 10.22 49.81
N GLU A 64 -100.12 11.45 50.33
CA GLU A 64 -99.24 12.51 49.82
C GLU A 64 -97.76 12.14 49.86
N THR A 65 -97.29 11.52 50.95
CA THR A 65 -95.90 11.06 51.07
C THR A 65 -95.61 9.78 50.28
N ILE A 66 -96.60 8.90 50.07
CA ILE A 66 -96.49 7.76 49.15
C ILE A 66 -96.38 8.27 47.71
N ALA A 67 -97.17 9.26 47.31
CA ALA A 67 -97.11 9.86 45.98
C ALA A 67 -95.74 10.52 45.71
N SER A 68 -95.19 11.30 46.66
CA SER A 68 -93.86 11.90 46.48
C SER A 68 -92.73 10.85 46.42
N LEU A 69 -92.81 9.80 47.24
CA LEU A 69 -91.85 8.69 47.18
C LEU A 69 -91.95 7.86 45.90
N GLN A 70 -93.14 7.77 45.27
CA GLN A 70 -93.30 7.13 43.96
C GLN A 70 -92.68 7.97 42.84
N ASP A 71 -92.93 9.29 42.84
CA ASP A 71 -92.35 10.26 41.89
C ASP A 71 -90.81 10.28 41.98
N ASP A 72 -90.23 10.36 43.19
CA ASP A 72 -88.78 10.30 43.38
C ASP A 72 -88.18 8.92 43.04
N LEU A 73 -88.90 7.82 43.25
CA LEU A 73 -88.50 6.49 42.79
C LEU A 73 -88.51 6.39 41.26
N GLU A 74 -89.43 7.06 40.56
CA GLU A 74 -89.50 7.09 39.11
C GLU A 74 -88.41 7.99 38.48
N LYS A 75 -88.13 9.15 39.08
CA LYS A 75 -86.95 9.97 38.77
C LYS A 75 -85.65 9.18 38.97
N SER A 76 -85.55 8.44 40.08
CA SER A 76 -84.37 7.61 40.37
C SER A 76 -84.20 6.50 39.33
N LYS A 77 -85.26 5.76 38.98
CA LYS A 77 -85.25 4.74 37.92
C LYS A 77 -84.84 5.31 36.56
N THR A 78 -85.43 6.42 36.14
CA THR A 78 -85.12 7.05 34.84
C THR A 78 -83.68 7.59 34.80
N HIS A 79 -83.17 8.12 35.92
CA HIS A 79 -81.77 8.51 36.03
C HIS A 79 -80.82 7.29 35.96
N ILE A 80 -81.15 6.19 36.64
CA ILE A 80 -80.39 4.93 36.59
C ILE A 80 -80.37 4.35 35.17
N THR A 81 -81.48 4.35 34.43
CA THR A 81 -81.50 3.86 33.03
C THR A 81 -80.69 4.76 32.10
N ASN A 82 -80.71 6.08 32.31
CA ASN A 82 -79.89 7.00 31.53
C ASN A 82 -78.38 6.83 31.82
N LEU A 83 -78.00 6.62 33.09
CA LEU A 83 -76.63 6.31 33.49
C LEU A 83 -76.15 4.95 32.96
N ALA A 84 -77.03 3.93 32.96
CA ALA A 84 -76.71 2.62 32.39
C ALA A 84 -76.46 2.72 30.87
N TYR A 85 -77.26 3.52 30.15
CA TYR A 85 -77.07 3.76 28.72
C TYR A 85 -75.76 4.51 28.43
N THR A 86 -75.43 5.58 29.15
CA THR A 86 -74.18 6.33 28.93
C THR A 86 -72.94 5.54 29.34
N LEU A 87 -73.03 4.72 30.38
CA LEU A 87 -71.98 3.76 30.74
C LEU A 87 -71.78 2.73 29.63
N GLN A 88 -72.86 2.12 29.12
CA GLN A 88 -72.79 1.13 28.05
C GLN A 88 -72.21 1.71 26.74
N SER A 89 -72.56 2.96 26.38
CA SER A 89 -71.95 3.62 25.22
C SER A 89 -70.47 3.95 25.44
N SER A 90 -70.10 4.38 26.64
CA SER A 90 -68.71 4.66 27.02
C SER A 90 -67.84 3.40 27.01
N GLU A 91 -68.33 2.30 27.58
CA GLU A 91 -67.68 0.98 27.50
C GLU A 91 -67.47 0.54 26.05
N ARG A 92 -68.47 0.75 25.18
CA ARG A 92 -68.35 0.42 23.76
C ARG A 92 -67.25 1.24 23.08
N THR A 93 -67.22 2.56 23.28
CA THR A 93 -66.14 3.40 22.72
C THR A 93 -64.77 3.04 23.28
N ASN A 94 -64.68 2.65 24.56
CA ASN A 94 -63.42 2.22 25.16
C ASN A 94 -62.94 0.86 24.59
N ARG A 95 -63.85 -0.07 24.28
CA ARG A 95 -63.53 -1.32 23.57
C ARG A 95 -63.03 -1.05 22.15
N GLU A 96 -63.72 -0.18 21.40
CA GLU A 96 -63.34 0.20 20.03
C GLU A 96 -62.01 0.98 19.98
N LEU A 97 -61.70 1.81 20.99
CA LEU A 97 -60.41 2.48 21.13
C LEU A 97 -59.28 1.51 21.54
N ALA A 98 -59.54 0.56 22.45
CA ALA A 98 -58.56 -0.44 22.86
C ALA A 98 -58.16 -1.37 21.69
N GLN A 99 -59.13 -1.75 20.85
CA GLN A 99 -58.86 -2.50 19.61
C GLN A 99 -57.93 -1.73 18.67
N ARG A 100 -58.23 -0.46 18.38
CA ARG A 100 -57.36 0.39 17.53
C ARG A 100 -55.97 0.62 18.12
N ALA A 101 -55.85 0.73 19.45
CA ALA A 101 -54.56 0.84 20.11
C ALA A 101 -53.72 -0.43 19.90
N GLN A 102 -54.33 -1.61 20.02
CA GLN A 102 -53.67 -2.90 19.77
C GLN A 102 -53.29 -3.09 18.29
N GLU A 103 -54.15 -2.66 17.35
CA GLU A 103 -53.87 -2.68 15.91
C GLU A 103 -52.67 -1.79 15.56
N LEU A 104 -52.64 -0.55 16.06
CA LEU A 104 -51.54 0.39 15.85
C LEU A 104 -50.24 -0.05 16.53
N GLU A 105 -50.30 -0.66 17.71
CA GLU A 105 -49.13 -1.23 18.38
C GLU A 105 -48.52 -2.38 17.55
N GLY A 106 -49.35 -3.26 16.99
CA GLY A 106 -48.91 -4.31 16.07
C GLY A 106 -48.28 -3.76 14.78
N GLU A 107 -48.82 -2.68 14.21
CA GLU A 107 -48.21 -2.03 13.04
C GLU A 107 -46.88 -1.33 13.38
N VAL A 108 -46.76 -0.67 14.54
CA VAL A 108 -45.50 -0.09 15.00
C VAL A 108 -44.44 -1.18 15.20
N GLN A 109 -44.79 -2.32 15.80
CA GLN A 109 -43.87 -3.47 15.95
C GLN A 109 -43.44 -4.04 14.58
N ARG A 110 -44.36 -4.13 13.60
CA ARG A 110 -44.03 -4.55 12.22
C ARG A 110 -43.06 -3.58 11.56
N LEU A 111 -43.34 -2.28 11.62
CA LEU A 111 -42.53 -1.23 10.98
C LEU A 111 -41.14 -1.10 11.62
N ASP A 112 -41.00 -1.25 12.94
CA ASP A 112 -39.69 -1.27 13.60
C ASP A 112 -38.87 -2.51 13.19
N GLY A 113 -39.52 -3.68 13.05
CA GLY A 113 -38.88 -4.88 12.50
C GLY A 113 -38.40 -4.73 11.05
N GLU A 114 -39.20 -4.06 10.20
CA GLU A 114 -38.84 -3.75 8.81
C GLU A 114 -37.71 -2.70 8.73
N LEU A 115 -37.76 -1.65 9.55
CA LEU A 115 -36.71 -0.63 9.65
C LEU A 115 -35.41 -1.25 10.17
N GLY A 116 -35.47 -2.10 11.20
CA GLY A 116 -34.35 -2.86 11.73
C GLY A 116 -33.76 -3.88 10.75
N LYS A 117 -34.55 -4.37 9.79
CA LYS A 117 -34.06 -5.16 8.65
C LYS A 117 -33.34 -4.29 7.62
N LEU A 118 -34.00 -3.25 7.13
CA LEU A 118 -33.46 -2.35 6.12
C LEU A 118 -32.17 -1.65 6.59
N LYS A 119 -32.08 -1.30 7.88
CA LYS A 119 -30.89 -0.70 8.51
C LYS A 119 -29.69 -1.66 8.58
N ARG A 120 -29.92 -2.97 8.72
CA ARG A 120 -28.87 -3.99 8.63
C ARG A 120 -28.42 -4.16 7.18
N GLU A 121 -29.37 -4.32 6.25
CA GLU A 121 -29.09 -4.47 4.82
C GLU A 121 -28.30 -3.27 4.26
N HIS A 122 -28.66 -2.05 4.66
CA HIS A 122 -27.91 -0.83 4.32
C HIS A 122 -26.51 -0.82 4.95
N GLY A 123 -26.35 -1.21 6.21
CA GLY A 123 -25.05 -1.28 6.88
C GLY A 123 -24.11 -2.35 6.32
N GLU A 124 -24.67 -3.46 5.81
CA GLU A 124 -23.94 -4.50 5.08
C GLU A 124 -23.51 -4.02 3.69
N ALA A 125 -24.43 -3.38 2.95
CA ALA A 125 -24.13 -2.78 1.65
C ALA A 125 -23.07 -1.67 1.73
N GLN A 126 -23.12 -0.82 2.77
CA GLN A 126 -22.13 0.23 3.00
C GLN A 126 -20.73 -0.35 3.21
N ARG A 127 -20.59 -1.35 4.09
CA ARG A 127 -19.30 -2.05 4.32
C ARG A 127 -18.76 -2.70 3.06
N LEU A 128 -19.63 -3.32 2.25
CA LEU A 128 -19.21 -3.92 0.98
C LEU A 128 -18.71 -2.86 -0.01
N LEU A 129 -19.36 -1.70 -0.06
CA LEU A 129 -18.93 -0.55 -0.87
C LEU A 129 -17.57 -0.03 -0.37
N ASP A 130 -17.39 0.15 0.93
CA ASP A 130 -16.13 0.60 1.54
C ASP A 130 -14.97 -0.37 1.21
N VAL A 131 -15.21 -1.69 1.32
CA VAL A 131 -14.22 -2.73 0.93
C VAL A 131 -13.92 -2.66 -0.57
N ARG A 132 -14.93 -2.59 -1.44
CA ARG A 132 -14.71 -2.48 -2.89
C ARG A 132 -14.00 -1.18 -3.29
N ALA A 133 -14.25 -0.08 -2.57
CA ALA A 133 -13.53 1.17 -2.77
C ALA A 133 -12.05 1.05 -2.36
N GLN A 134 -11.75 0.35 -1.26
CA GLN A 134 -10.38 0.09 -0.83
C GLN A 134 -9.64 -0.87 -1.78
N GLU A 135 -10.29 -1.96 -2.22
CA GLU A 135 -9.76 -2.86 -3.26
C GLU A 135 -9.48 -2.10 -4.57
N LEU A 136 -10.42 -1.28 -5.03
CA LEU A 136 -10.29 -0.52 -6.28
C LEU A 136 -9.22 0.57 -6.17
N ALA A 137 -9.09 1.25 -5.03
CA ALA A 137 -8.00 2.19 -4.77
C ALA A 137 -6.63 1.49 -4.74
N GLY A 138 -6.55 0.31 -4.11
CA GLY A 138 -5.34 -0.53 -4.13
C GLY A 138 -4.98 -1.00 -5.55
N ALA A 139 -5.97 -1.47 -6.32
CA ALA A 139 -5.80 -1.86 -7.70
C ALA A 139 -5.39 -0.68 -8.60
N GLN A 140 -5.97 0.50 -8.43
CA GLN A 140 -5.55 1.71 -9.16
C GLN A 140 -4.13 2.12 -8.79
N ALA A 141 -3.76 2.11 -7.50
CA ALA A 141 -2.39 2.36 -7.05
C ALA A 141 -1.39 1.30 -7.55
N PHE A 142 -1.85 0.09 -7.89
CA PHE A 142 -1.07 -0.97 -8.52
C PHE A 142 -1.02 -0.89 -10.06
N LEU A 143 -2.05 -0.35 -10.72
CA LEU A 143 -2.18 -0.34 -12.18
C LEU A 143 -1.69 0.97 -12.84
N THR A 144 -1.51 2.05 -12.09
CA THR A 144 -0.99 3.32 -12.64
C THR A 144 0.43 3.17 -13.18
N LYS A 145 0.62 3.31 -14.50
CA LYS A 145 1.92 3.42 -15.17
C LYS A 145 2.57 4.80 -14.94
N ALA A 146 2.73 5.18 -13.67
CA ALA A 146 3.34 6.45 -13.26
C ALA A 146 4.87 6.30 -13.20
N ASP A 147 5.53 6.40 -14.36
CA ASP A 147 6.99 6.42 -14.43
C ASP A 147 7.55 7.65 -13.70
N SER A 148 8.70 7.46 -13.05
CA SER A 148 9.38 8.52 -12.29
C SER A 148 10.54 9.18 -13.07
N LEU A 149 10.78 8.72 -14.30
CA LEU A 149 11.67 9.29 -15.31
C LEU A 149 11.01 9.10 -16.68
N SER A 150 11.22 10.03 -17.60
CA SER A 150 10.86 9.86 -19.01
C SER A 150 11.94 9.09 -19.78
N GLY A 151 11.61 8.57 -20.96
CA GLY A 151 12.61 7.99 -21.86
C GLY A 151 13.72 8.98 -22.25
N GLY A 152 13.41 10.29 -22.34
CA GLY A 152 14.39 11.33 -22.62
C GLY A 152 15.40 11.53 -21.49
N ASP A 153 14.97 11.41 -20.23
CA ASP A 153 15.88 11.46 -19.08
C ASP A 153 16.86 10.28 -19.11
N VAL A 154 16.38 9.08 -19.49
CA VAL A 154 17.22 7.88 -19.60
C VAL A 154 18.21 7.97 -20.76
N ILE A 155 17.81 8.53 -21.91
CA ILE A 155 18.72 8.83 -23.03
C ILE A 155 19.84 9.77 -22.54
N SER A 156 19.49 10.90 -21.91
CA SER A 156 20.47 11.87 -21.41
C SER A 156 21.41 11.29 -20.36
N MET A 157 20.93 10.37 -19.51
CA MET A 157 21.77 9.63 -18.57
C MET A 157 22.78 8.69 -19.26
N ILE A 158 22.42 8.07 -20.40
CA ILE A 158 23.34 7.24 -21.20
C ILE A 158 24.33 8.10 -21.99
N GLU A 159 23.88 9.20 -22.60
CA GLU A 159 24.76 10.17 -23.27
C GLU A 159 25.83 10.72 -22.30
N THR A 160 25.42 11.02 -21.05
CA THR A 160 26.34 11.43 -19.99
C THR A 160 27.35 10.33 -19.64
N LEU A 161 26.90 9.08 -19.50
CA LEU A 161 27.80 7.94 -19.23
C LEU A 161 28.80 7.72 -20.37
N ASN A 162 28.35 7.77 -21.63
CA ASN A 162 29.20 7.60 -22.80
C ASN A 162 30.27 8.71 -22.89
N ALA A 163 29.93 9.95 -22.56
CA ALA A 163 30.88 11.06 -22.52
C ALA A 163 31.96 10.88 -21.44
N GLU A 164 31.58 10.44 -20.23
CA GLU A 164 32.52 10.15 -19.13
C GLU A 164 33.44 8.95 -19.48
N ILE A 165 32.89 7.89 -20.11
CA ILE A 165 33.66 6.74 -20.61
C ILE A 165 34.68 7.18 -21.68
N MET A 166 34.26 7.98 -22.66
CA MET A 166 35.13 8.51 -23.71
C MET A 166 36.26 9.37 -23.13
N GLN A 167 35.93 10.31 -22.23
CA GLN A 167 36.91 11.21 -21.63
C GLN A 167 37.92 10.45 -20.76
N LEU A 168 37.49 9.48 -19.95
CA LEU A 168 38.40 8.66 -19.17
C LEU A 168 39.29 7.81 -20.07
N SER A 169 38.74 7.18 -21.10
CA SER A 169 39.49 6.28 -21.98
C SER A 169 40.58 7.00 -22.77
N ALA A 170 40.30 8.21 -23.27
CA ALA A 170 41.30 9.05 -23.92
C ALA A 170 42.43 9.42 -22.94
N HIS A 171 42.07 9.91 -21.74
CA HIS A 171 43.04 10.29 -20.72
C HIS A 171 43.89 9.11 -20.22
N MET A 172 43.31 7.91 -20.10
CA MET A 172 44.04 6.69 -19.81
C MET A 172 45.01 6.33 -20.94
N ALA A 173 44.57 6.34 -22.20
CA ALA A 173 45.41 6.01 -23.34
C ALA A 173 46.61 6.96 -23.47
N GLU A 174 46.39 8.27 -23.31
CA GLU A 174 47.45 9.30 -23.20
C GLU A 174 48.40 9.02 -22.03
N SER A 175 47.88 8.67 -20.86
CA SER A 175 48.68 8.44 -19.64
C SER A 175 49.51 7.15 -19.67
N PHE A 176 49.09 6.13 -20.43
CA PHE A 176 49.79 4.84 -20.51
C PHE A 176 50.69 4.73 -21.76
N SER A 177 50.42 5.48 -22.83
CA SER A 177 51.23 5.49 -24.07
C SER A 177 52.75 5.60 -23.84
N PRO A 178 53.28 6.47 -22.95
CA PRO A 178 54.73 6.58 -22.71
C PRO A 178 55.39 5.31 -22.14
N MET A 179 54.64 4.42 -21.48
CA MET A 179 55.19 3.17 -20.94
C MET A 179 55.55 2.16 -22.02
N PHE A 180 54.90 2.25 -23.19
CA PHE A 180 55.23 1.42 -24.35
C PHE A 180 56.57 1.86 -24.98
N ALA A 181 56.86 3.16 -25.03
CA ALA A 181 58.13 3.69 -25.55
C ALA A 181 59.35 3.15 -24.77
N ILE A 182 59.26 3.13 -23.44
CA ILE A 182 60.32 2.62 -22.55
C ILE A 182 60.63 1.14 -22.84
N SER A 183 59.61 0.34 -23.18
CA SER A 183 59.79 -1.08 -23.51
C SER A 183 60.59 -1.32 -24.80
N ASP A 184 60.55 -0.39 -25.75
CA ASP A 184 61.34 -0.45 -26.99
C ASP A 184 62.73 0.18 -26.86
N GLU A 185 62.95 1.09 -25.90
CA GLU A 185 64.31 1.54 -25.54
C GLU A 185 65.13 0.39 -24.91
N GLU A 186 64.59 -0.37 -23.96
CA GLU A 186 65.27 -1.58 -23.44
C GLU A 186 65.59 -2.60 -24.55
N ARG A 187 64.69 -2.74 -25.52
CA ARG A 187 64.83 -3.64 -26.68
C ARG A 187 65.95 -3.22 -27.64
N SER A 188 66.35 -1.94 -27.63
CA SER A 188 67.42 -1.42 -28.49
C SER A 188 68.84 -1.79 -28.01
N VAL A 189 68.99 -2.18 -26.74
CA VAL A 189 70.30 -2.42 -26.09
C VAL A 189 70.94 -3.72 -26.58
N SER A 190 71.68 -3.63 -27.68
CA SER A 190 72.43 -4.77 -28.23
C SER A 190 73.59 -5.19 -27.31
N PRO A 191 73.77 -6.51 -27.02
CA PRO A 191 74.84 -6.99 -26.14
C PRO A 191 76.21 -6.93 -26.83
N LEU A 192 76.92 -5.80 -26.68
CA LEU A 192 78.23 -5.56 -27.27
C LEU A 192 79.38 -5.71 -26.26
N SER A 193 80.44 -6.38 -26.72
CA SER A 193 81.76 -6.50 -26.07
C SER A 193 81.83 -7.29 -24.75
N ALA A 194 81.83 -8.63 -24.87
CA ALA A 194 82.52 -9.49 -23.91
C ALA A 194 84.05 -9.25 -23.98
N GLY A 195 84.53 -8.18 -23.33
CA GLY A 195 85.93 -7.76 -23.34
C GLY A 195 86.79 -8.51 -22.33
N SER A 196 87.80 -9.25 -22.79
CA SER A 196 88.74 -9.98 -21.95
C SER A 196 89.62 -9.05 -21.10
N GLY A 197 89.66 -9.27 -19.78
CA GLY A 197 90.56 -8.57 -18.85
C GLY A 197 90.77 -9.38 -17.56
N THR A 198 91.99 -9.86 -17.34
CA THR A 198 92.35 -10.73 -16.20
C THR A 198 93.23 -10.03 -15.16
N ALA A 199 93.04 -10.41 -13.89
CA ALA A 199 93.87 -10.08 -12.72
C ALA A 199 93.74 -8.61 -12.22
N LEU A 200 94.04 -8.26 -10.96
CA LEU A 200 94.75 -8.97 -9.88
C LEU A 200 93.94 -9.04 -8.55
N LEU A 201 94.51 -9.74 -7.56
CA LEU A 201 94.10 -9.75 -6.15
C LEU A 201 94.86 -8.68 -5.33
N GLU A 202 94.53 -8.60 -4.03
CA GLU A 202 95.08 -7.67 -3.01
C GLU A 202 94.55 -6.23 -3.12
N GLU A 203 94.35 -5.46 -2.04
CA GLU A 203 94.60 -5.71 -0.60
C GLU A 203 93.44 -5.16 0.27
N ALA A 204 93.33 -5.59 1.53
CA ALA A 204 92.29 -5.14 2.45
C ALA A 204 92.76 -3.98 3.36
N ALA A 205 92.06 -2.84 3.32
CA ALA A 205 92.28 -1.71 4.22
C ALA A 205 91.02 -1.40 5.03
N VAL A 206 90.96 -1.87 6.29
CA VAL A 206 89.80 -1.65 7.18
C VAL A 206 89.89 -0.26 7.84
N VAL A 207 88.97 0.62 7.50
CA VAL A 207 88.58 1.76 8.35
C VAL A 207 87.07 1.73 8.55
N LYS A 208 86.62 1.79 9.81
CA LYS A 208 85.20 1.85 10.16
C LYS A 208 84.67 3.29 10.05
N SER A 209 83.56 3.47 9.34
CA SER A 209 82.61 4.56 9.59
C SER A 209 81.19 4.01 9.47
N SER A 210 80.37 4.23 10.50
CA SER A 210 78.98 3.81 10.54
C SER A 210 78.07 4.76 9.75
N GLY A 211 77.17 4.21 8.96
CA GLY A 211 76.07 4.91 8.29
C GLY A 211 75.16 3.87 7.62
N ASP A 212 73.85 4.03 7.76
CA ASP A 212 72.87 3.11 7.19
C ASP A 212 72.57 3.51 5.73
N ASP A 213 73.04 2.72 4.77
CA ASP A 213 72.64 2.78 3.36
C ASP A 213 72.05 1.41 2.97
N ASP A 214 70.72 1.34 2.85
CA ASP A 214 69.99 0.12 2.48
C ASP A 214 70.09 -0.14 0.97
N ALA A 215 71.29 -0.55 0.54
CA ALA A 215 71.61 -0.91 -0.83
C ALA A 215 70.89 -2.20 -1.24
N SER A 216 69.61 -2.06 -1.57
CA SER A 216 68.70 -3.12 -1.98
C SER A 216 69.07 -3.69 -3.35
N PHE A 217 69.99 -4.66 -3.35
CA PHE A 217 70.20 -5.57 -4.47
C PHE A 217 68.85 -6.22 -4.88
N PRO A 218 68.57 -6.38 -6.18
CA PRO A 218 67.35 -7.05 -6.63
C PRO A 218 67.25 -8.45 -6.03
N ARG A 219 66.16 -8.73 -5.31
CA ARG A 219 65.85 -10.10 -4.89
C ARG A 219 65.53 -10.92 -6.14
N THR A 220 66.22 -12.03 -6.35
CA THR A 220 65.77 -13.06 -7.29
C THR A 220 64.47 -13.65 -6.76
N GLU A 221 63.36 -13.30 -7.41
CA GLU A 221 62.01 -13.79 -7.10
C GLU A 221 61.94 -15.32 -7.25
N SER A 222 61.00 -15.92 -6.54
CA SER A 222 60.90 -17.37 -6.39
C SER A 222 60.25 -18.03 -7.62
N PRO A 223 60.52 -19.33 -7.87
CA PRO A 223 59.88 -20.08 -8.97
C PRO A 223 58.33 -20.12 -8.93
N GLN A 224 57.69 -19.74 -7.82
CA GLN A 224 56.22 -19.63 -7.75
C GLN A 224 55.73 -18.31 -8.35
N GLU A 225 56.37 -17.18 -8.06
CA GLU A 225 56.00 -15.86 -8.62
C GLU A 225 56.07 -15.85 -10.16
N PHE A 226 57.03 -16.58 -10.74
CA PHE A 226 57.09 -16.83 -12.19
C PHE A 226 55.92 -17.65 -12.74
N MET A 227 55.44 -18.66 -12.00
CA MET A 227 54.30 -19.49 -12.42
C MET A 227 52.99 -18.72 -12.32
N ASP A 228 52.79 -18.00 -11.21
CA ASP A 228 51.58 -17.20 -10.95
C ASP A 228 51.43 -16.08 -12.00
N SER A 229 52.54 -15.43 -12.40
CA SER A 229 52.56 -14.46 -13.51
C SER A 229 52.16 -15.08 -14.86
N GLU A 230 52.58 -16.32 -15.17
CA GLU A 230 52.22 -16.98 -16.42
C GLU A 230 50.78 -17.53 -16.42
N VAL A 231 50.19 -17.78 -15.25
CA VAL A 231 48.76 -18.09 -15.09
C VAL A 231 47.94 -16.82 -15.31
N GLN A 232 48.24 -15.73 -14.59
CA GLN A 232 47.58 -14.42 -14.76
C GLN A 232 47.61 -13.93 -16.21
N ALA A 233 48.73 -14.12 -16.92
CA ALA A 233 48.85 -13.77 -18.34
C ALA A 233 47.87 -14.53 -19.26
N LYS A 234 47.54 -15.78 -18.94
CA LYS A 234 46.60 -16.63 -19.71
C LYS A 234 45.16 -16.31 -19.36
N ASP A 235 44.88 -16.05 -18.07
CA ASP A 235 43.54 -15.70 -17.60
C ASP A 235 43.11 -14.33 -18.16
N ALA A 236 44.00 -13.33 -18.11
CA ALA A 236 43.81 -12.03 -18.75
C ALA A 236 43.53 -12.15 -20.27
N MET A 237 44.29 -13.00 -20.96
CA MET A 237 44.11 -13.29 -22.39
C MET A 237 42.75 -13.96 -22.68
N ALA A 238 42.30 -14.86 -21.82
CA ALA A 238 40.99 -15.52 -21.97
C ALA A 238 39.83 -14.53 -21.78
N GLN A 239 39.85 -13.74 -20.70
CA GLN A 239 38.84 -12.72 -20.42
C GLN A 239 38.76 -11.65 -21.53
N ALA A 240 39.91 -11.25 -22.08
CA ALA A 240 39.95 -10.28 -23.18
C ALA A 240 39.46 -10.86 -24.52
N LEU A 241 39.69 -12.14 -24.79
CA LEU A 241 39.12 -12.82 -25.97
C LEU A 241 37.59 -12.91 -25.89
N GLU A 242 37.03 -13.03 -24.69
CA GLU A 242 35.59 -13.00 -24.44
C GLU A 242 35.00 -11.58 -24.61
N VAL A 243 35.62 -10.56 -24.02
CA VAL A 243 35.10 -9.18 -24.03
C VAL A 243 35.34 -8.45 -25.36
N PHE A 244 36.50 -8.65 -25.99
CA PHE A 244 36.93 -7.88 -27.17
C PHE A 244 36.98 -8.68 -28.47
N GLY A 245 36.88 -10.01 -28.40
CA GLY A 245 37.02 -10.89 -29.55
C GLY A 245 38.46 -11.01 -30.09
N PRO A 246 38.72 -11.99 -30.97
CA PRO A 246 40.07 -12.28 -31.46
C PRO A 246 40.67 -11.14 -32.29
N THR A 247 39.84 -10.43 -33.06
CA THR A 247 40.29 -9.37 -33.97
C THR A 247 40.89 -8.17 -33.21
N MET A 248 40.27 -7.74 -32.12
CA MET A 248 40.80 -6.64 -31.29
C MET A 248 42.06 -7.06 -30.55
N VAL A 249 42.08 -8.28 -29.99
CA VAL A 249 43.26 -8.83 -29.29
C VAL A 249 44.47 -8.96 -30.23
N GLU A 250 44.28 -9.38 -31.49
CA GLU A 250 45.38 -9.44 -32.47
C GLU A 250 45.91 -8.04 -32.81
N LEU A 251 45.03 -7.05 -32.99
CA LEU A 251 45.44 -5.66 -33.27
C LEU A 251 46.21 -5.07 -32.08
N LEU A 252 45.70 -5.22 -30.85
CA LEU A 252 46.35 -4.72 -29.63
C LEU A 252 47.77 -5.30 -29.45
N GLN A 253 47.99 -6.56 -29.83
CA GLN A 253 49.32 -7.19 -29.77
C GLN A 253 50.29 -6.73 -30.87
N ARG A 254 49.79 -6.12 -31.96
CA ARG A 254 50.57 -5.81 -33.17
C ARG A 254 50.85 -4.32 -33.39
N THR A 255 50.01 -3.43 -32.87
CA THR A 255 50.17 -1.97 -32.97
C THR A 255 51.24 -1.44 -31.99
N ASP A 256 51.89 -0.34 -32.36
CA ASP A 256 52.76 0.44 -31.48
C ASP A 256 51.97 1.58 -30.81
N HIS A 257 51.56 1.34 -29.56
CA HIS A 257 50.79 2.29 -28.74
C HIS A 257 51.61 3.47 -28.20
N ALA A 258 52.93 3.50 -28.44
CA ALA A 258 53.79 4.64 -28.08
C ALA A 258 53.71 5.79 -29.10
N GLN A 259 53.33 5.49 -30.36
CA GLN A 259 53.16 6.48 -31.42
C GLN A 259 51.67 6.81 -31.67
N ASP A 260 50.79 5.80 -31.61
CA ASP A 260 49.35 5.99 -31.77
C ASP A 260 48.54 5.27 -30.68
N PRO A 261 48.01 6.00 -29.68
CA PRO A 261 47.19 5.42 -28.62
C PRO A 261 45.70 5.27 -28.99
N VAL A 262 45.26 5.56 -30.22
CA VAL A 262 43.82 5.49 -30.60
C VAL A 262 43.24 4.09 -30.43
N LEU A 263 43.99 3.04 -30.77
CA LEU A 263 43.54 1.65 -30.56
C LEU A 263 43.41 1.31 -29.06
N LEU A 264 44.34 1.81 -28.24
CA LEU A 264 44.31 1.65 -26.78
C LEU A 264 43.11 2.39 -26.16
N GLN A 265 42.80 3.60 -26.64
CA GLN A 265 41.59 4.33 -26.27
C GLN A 265 40.32 3.52 -26.61
N PHE A 266 40.19 3.00 -27.83
CA PHE A 266 38.99 2.22 -28.20
C PHE A 266 38.84 0.93 -27.41
N ALA A 267 39.94 0.29 -27.00
CA ALA A 267 39.90 -0.86 -26.10
C ALA A 267 39.43 -0.48 -24.68
N PHE A 268 39.89 0.65 -24.12
CA PHE A 268 39.36 1.17 -22.85
C PHE A 268 37.87 1.56 -22.95
N GLN A 269 37.44 2.24 -24.02
CA GLN A 269 36.03 2.57 -24.23
C GLN A 269 35.16 1.32 -24.33
N ALA A 270 35.64 0.29 -25.02
CA ALA A 270 34.93 -0.99 -25.16
C ALA A 270 34.82 -1.76 -23.85
N GLY A 271 35.89 -1.80 -23.04
CA GLY A 271 35.89 -2.47 -21.74
C GLY A 271 34.95 -1.80 -20.76
N LEU A 272 35.01 -0.46 -20.66
CA LEU A 272 34.09 0.32 -19.83
C LEU A 272 32.63 0.21 -20.33
N SER A 273 32.41 0.19 -21.65
CA SER A 273 31.06 0.00 -22.22
C SER A 273 30.49 -1.38 -21.88
N ALA A 274 31.27 -2.45 -22.06
CA ALA A 274 30.84 -3.81 -21.71
C ALA A 274 30.54 -3.95 -20.20
N TYR A 275 31.44 -3.44 -19.35
CA TYR A 275 31.30 -3.54 -17.90
C TYR A 275 30.14 -2.69 -17.34
N THR A 276 29.94 -1.48 -17.87
CA THR A 276 28.80 -0.65 -17.46
C THR A 276 27.47 -1.15 -18.03
N HIS A 277 27.46 -1.74 -19.24
CA HIS A 277 26.30 -2.47 -19.75
C HIS A 277 25.89 -3.62 -18.82
N TRP A 278 26.85 -4.44 -18.37
CA TRP A 278 26.59 -5.49 -17.37
C TRP A 278 25.95 -4.90 -16.10
N ILE A 279 26.56 -3.89 -15.48
CA ILE A 279 25.99 -3.23 -14.28
C ILE A 279 24.57 -2.68 -14.52
N ILE A 280 24.27 -2.13 -15.69
CA ILE A 280 22.93 -1.60 -16.00
C ILE A 280 21.92 -2.74 -16.16
N SER A 281 22.34 -3.83 -16.82
CA SER A 281 21.50 -4.97 -17.16
C SER A 281 21.25 -5.92 -15.98
N SER A 282 22.18 -6.10 -15.04
CA SER A 282 22.05 -7.08 -13.95
C SER A 282 21.00 -6.74 -12.87
N TRP A 283 20.49 -7.77 -12.18
CA TRP A 283 19.54 -7.67 -11.08
C TRP A 283 20.21 -7.19 -9.79
N PHE A 284 21.41 -7.70 -9.50
CA PHE A 284 22.29 -7.34 -8.39
C PHE A 284 23.75 -7.42 -8.87
N PHE A 285 24.72 -7.21 -7.98
CA PHE A 285 26.13 -6.99 -8.35
C PHE A 285 27.07 -7.99 -7.66
N GLU A 286 26.70 -9.27 -7.73
CA GLU A 286 27.51 -10.40 -7.23
C GLU A 286 27.77 -11.35 -8.42
N ASP A 287 27.81 -12.67 -8.22
CA ASP A 287 28.15 -13.63 -9.29
C ASP A 287 27.08 -13.65 -10.43
N PRO A 288 27.48 -13.55 -11.72
CA PRO A 288 26.54 -13.70 -12.85
C PRO A 288 25.79 -15.03 -12.90
N GLU A 289 26.32 -16.13 -12.34
CA GLU A 289 25.60 -17.41 -12.30
C GLU A 289 24.35 -17.34 -11.38
N ASP A 290 24.39 -16.54 -10.30
CA ASP A 290 23.28 -16.42 -9.36
C ASP A 290 22.07 -15.64 -9.93
N GLU A 291 22.27 -14.79 -10.94
CA GLU A 291 21.17 -13.99 -11.51
C GLU A 291 20.35 -14.68 -12.62
N VAL A 292 20.83 -15.82 -13.14
CA VAL A 292 20.17 -16.60 -14.19
C VAL A 292 18.71 -16.91 -13.84
N LEU A 293 18.45 -17.31 -12.60
CA LEU A 293 17.10 -17.65 -12.11
C LEU A 293 16.15 -16.44 -12.13
N LEU A 294 16.62 -15.23 -11.81
CA LEU A 294 15.78 -14.03 -11.84
C LEU A 294 15.47 -13.61 -13.28
N THR A 295 16.43 -13.74 -14.19
CA THR A 295 16.23 -13.49 -15.62
C THR A 295 15.23 -14.47 -16.23
N GLU A 296 15.34 -15.78 -15.93
CA GLU A 296 14.35 -16.78 -16.36
C GLU A 296 12.94 -16.51 -15.81
N ILE A 297 12.82 -16.19 -14.52
CA ILE A 297 11.52 -15.86 -13.92
C ILE A 297 10.95 -14.60 -14.57
N TYR A 298 11.77 -13.57 -14.80
CA TYR A 298 11.30 -12.33 -15.42
C TYR A 298 10.83 -12.54 -16.85
N ALA A 299 11.54 -13.31 -17.67
CA ALA A 299 11.10 -13.64 -19.03
C ALA A 299 9.69 -14.25 -19.04
N ARG A 300 9.44 -15.22 -18.16
CA ARG A 300 8.12 -15.87 -18.01
C ARG A 300 7.04 -14.91 -17.53
N VAL A 301 7.35 -13.99 -16.60
CA VAL A 301 6.42 -12.93 -16.14
C VAL A 301 6.14 -11.92 -17.26
N ARG A 302 7.17 -11.49 -17.99
CA ARG A 302 7.09 -10.57 -19.14
C ARG A 302 6.23 -11.15 -20.28
N GLU A 303 6.32 -12.45 -20.55
CA GLU A 303 5.47 -13.15 -21.51
C GLU A 303 4.02 -13.31 -21.02
N ALA A 304 3.82 -13.74 -19.76
CA ALA A 304 2.50 -14.12 -19.24
C ALA A 304 1.62 -12.92 -18.87
N GLU A 305 2.18 -11.91 -18.18
CA GLU A 305 1.41 -10.87 -17.49
C GLU A 305 1.22 -9.59 -18.32
N GLU A 306 0.32 -8.72 -17.86
CA GLU A 306 0.21 -7.37 -18.41
C GLU A 306 1.46 -6.53 -18.13
N GLN A 307 1.79 -5.61 -19.04
CA GLN A 307 3.07 -4.87 -19.00
C GLN A 307 3.24 -4.01 -17.73
N SER A 308 2.15 -3.47 -17.18
CA SER A 308 2.18 -2.73 -15.91
C SER A 308 2.45 -3.65 -14.70
N VAL A 309 2.12 -4.94 -14.81
CA VAL A 309 2.40 -5.96 -13.79
C VAL A 309 3.85 -6.42 -13.91
N SER A 310 4.33 -6.75 -15.11
CA SER A 310 5.73 -7.16 -15.32
C SER A 310 6.72 -6.05 -14.97
N GLY A 311 6.48 -4.81 -15.42
CA GLY A 311 7.32 -3.66 -15.11
C GLY A 311 7.42 -3.37 -13.61
N ARG A 312 6.31 -3.51 -12.87
CA ARG A 312 6.30 -3.34 -11.40
C ARG A 312 6.91 -4.54 -10.66
N TRP A 313 6.74 -5.75 -11.17
CA TRP A 313 7.43 -6.94 -10.64
C TRP A 313 8.95 -6.75 -10.74
N ARG A 314 9.45 -6.34 -11.91
CA ARG A 314 10.87 -6.04 -12.15
C ARG A 314 11.41 -5.00 -11.16
N ALA A 315 10.69 -3.89 -10.99
CA ALA A 315 11.07 -2.81 -10.09
C ALA A 315 11.14 -3.25 -8.62
N LEU A 316 10.13 -3.96 -8.13
CA LEU A 316 10.09 -4.46 -6.75
C LEU A 316 11.16 -5.53 -6.52
N THR A 317 11.31 -6.49 -7.43
CA THR A 317 12.34 -7.55 -7.34
C THR A 317 13.74 -6.96 -7.30
N ARG A 318 14.10 -6.03 -8.20
CA ARG A 318 15.41 -5.35 -8.18
C ARG A 318 15.63 -4.59 -6.87
N TYR A 319 14.65 -3.78 -6.45
CA TYR A 319 14.75 -3.02 -5.20
C TYR A 319 15.01 -3.93 -3.98
N HIS A 320 14.28 -5.06 -3.87
CA HIS A 320 14.39 -5.95 -2.73
C HIS A 320 15.64 -6.83 -2.77
N VAL A 321 16.00 -7.41 -3.92
CA VAL A 321 17.20 -8.26 -4.05
C VAL A 321 18.47 -7.44 -3.84
N GLN A 322 18.60 -6.27 -4.47
CA GLN A 322 19.76 -5.39 -4.23
C GLN A 322 19.84 -4.92 -2.77
N ARG A 323 18.70 -4.72 -2.10
CA ARG A 323 18.69 -4.35 -0.67
C ARG A 323 19.07 -5.52 0.25
N MET A 324 18.81 -6.76 -0.17
CA MET A 324 19.21 -7.97 0.54
C MET A 324 20.73 -8.20 0.42
N MET A 325 21.27 -8.23 -0.80
CA MET A 325 22.68 -8.50 -1.05
C MET A 325 23.61 -7.47 -0.36
N ARG A 326 23.26 -6.17 -0.44
CA ARG A 326 23.95 -5.08 0.29
C ARG A 326 24.01 -5.23 1.82
N GLY A 327 23.22 -6.13 2.40
CA GLY A 327 23.25 -6.47 3.83
C GLY A 327 24.01 -7.75 4.16
N ASN A 328 24.35 -8.57 3.15
CA ASN A 328 24.94 -9.89 3.31
C ASN A 328 26.45 -9.92 3.05
N THR A 329 27.00 -8.98 2.25
CA THR A 329 28.44 -8.87 1.97
C THR A 329 29.26 -8.87 3.27
N PRO A 330 30.03 -9.93 3.57
CA PRO A 330 30.85 -9.97 4.78
C PRO A 330 31.95 -8.91 4.70
N SER A 331 32.30 -8.29 5.83
CA SER A 331 33.37 -7.28 5.88
C SER A 331 34.75 -7.93 5.76
N HIS A 332 35.10 -8.39 4.56
CA HIS A 332 36.36 -9.04 4.22
C HIS A 332 37.23 -8.22 3.27
N SER A 333 36.72 -7.13 2.67
CA SER A 333 37.59 -6.14 2.02
C SER A 333 38.46 -5.45 3.10
N PRO A 334 39.80 -5.44 2.95
CA PRO A 334 40.72 -4.95 4.00
C PRO A 334 40.80 -3.42 4.08
N SER A 335 39.95 -2.69 3.37
CA SER A 335 39.93 -1.23 3.30
C SER A 335 38.50 -0.69 3.29
N PRO A 336 38.05 0.01 4.36
CA PRO A 336 36.68 0.50 4.43
C PRO A 336 36.47 1.70 3.49
N GLY A 337 35.95 1.44 2.28
CA GLY A 337 35.58 2.47 1.32
C GLY A 337 35.74 2.11 -0.16
N VAL A 338 36.36 0.97 -0.49
CA VAL A 338 36.42 0.47 -1.88
C VAL A 338 35.20 -0.40 -2.15
N ASP A 339 34.50 -0.11 -3.25
CA ASP A 339 33.41 -0.90 -3.82
C ASP A 339 34.05 -1.97 -4.73
N ASP A 340 33.84 -3.27 -4.48
CA ASP A 340 34.61 -4.34 -5.16
C ASP A 340 34.44 -4.30 -6.69
N LEU A 341 33.34 -3.72 -7.19
CA LEU A 341 33.11 -3.46 -8.62
C LEU A 341 34.10 -2.45 -9.24
N VAL A 342 34.76 -1.60 -8.45
CA VAL A 342 35.86 -0.74 -8.94
C VAL A 342 37.11 -1.56 -9.17
N ILE A 343 37.34 -2.62 -8.37
CA ILE A 343 38.48 -3.53 -8.52
C ILE A 343 38.32 -4.33 -9.81
N TYR A 344 37.18 -5.00 -10.00
CA TYR A 344 36.92 -5.76 -11.24
C TYR A 344 36.92 -4.87 -12.51
N MET A 345 36.48 -3.61 -12.40
CA MET A 345 36.60 -2.65 -13.50
C MET A 345 38.05 -2.24 -13.77
N ALA A 346 38.88 -2.10 -12.74
CA ALA A 346 40.30 -1.83 -12.90
C ALA A 346 41.05 -3.05 -13.48
N ASP A 347 40.74 -4.27 -13.05
CA ASP A 347 41.28 -5.52 -13.62
C ASP A 347 40.98 -5.64 -15.12
N ALA A 348 39.74 -5.34 -15.54
CA ALA A 348 39.36 -5.32 -16.95
C ALA A 348 40.19 -4.32 -17.79
N LEU A 349 40.60 -3.19 -17.20
CA LEU A 349 41.48 -2.20 -17.83
C LEU A 349 42.97 -2.63 -17.80
N VAL A 350 43.40 -3.33 -16.76
CA VAL A 350 44.74 -3.94 -16.68
C VAL A 350 44.91 -5.04 -17.73
N ASN A 351 43.88 -5.85 -18.01
CA ASN A 351 43.91 -6.84 -19.08
C ASN A 351 44.22 -6.23 -20.46
N VAL A 352 43.65 -5.06 -20.77
CA VAL A 352 43.96 -4.30 -22.00
C VAL A 352 45.44 -3.93 -22.05
N LEU A 353 46.00 -3.41 -20.96
CA LEU A 353 47.41 -3.01 -20.87
C LEU A 353 48.38 -4.20 -20.99
N LEU A 354 48.09 -5.31 -20.31
CA LEU A 354 48.90 -6.53 -20.35
C LEU A 354 49.00 -7.09 -21.78
N ILE A 355 47.87 -7.13 -22.50
CA ILE A 355 47.75 -7.67 -23.86
C ILE A 355 48.33 -6.74 -24.91
N SER A 356 48.20 -5.41 -24.72
CA SER A 356 48.83 -4.40 -25.57
C SER A 356 50.37 -4.49 -25.55
N GLY A 357 50.94 -5.15 -24.54
CA GLY A 357 52.35 -5.54 -24.54
C GLY A 357 53.09 -5.29 -23.23
N LEU A 358 52.47 -4.67 -22.21
CA LEU A 358 53.17 -4.35 -20.96
C LEU A 358 53.54 -5.59 -20.12
N ASN A 359 52.95 -6.76 -20.42
CA ASN A 359 53.36 -8.05 -19.84
C ASN A 359 54.50 -8.76 -20.61
N ARG A 360 55.11 -8.11 -21.61
CA ARG A 360 56.25 -8.69 -22.34
C ARG A 360 57.44 -8.83 -21.40
N ARG A 361 58.21 -9.91 -21.58
CA ARG A 361 59.44 -10.16 -20.81
C ARG A 361 60.54 -9.24 -21.33
N SER A 362 61.23 -8.51 -20.45
CA SER A 362 62.40 -7.71 -20.81
C SER A 362 63.49 -8.64 -21.39
N PRO A 363 64.12 -8.29 -22.53
CA PRO A 363 65.16 -9.13 -23.13
C PRO A 363 66.44 -9.20 -22.29
N VAL A 364 66.60 -8.31 -21.31
CA VAL A 364 67.78 -8.24 -20.42
C VAL A 364 67.61 -9.13 -19.19
N THR A 365 66.44 -9.12 -18.55
CA THR A 365 66.19 -9.82 -17.28
C THR A 365 65.39 -11.12 -17.44
N GLY A 366 64.58 -11.24 -18.49
CA GLY A 366 63.61 -12.34 -18.66
C GLY A 366 62.37 -12.25 -17.78
N HIS A 367 62.27 -11.28 -16.87
CA HIS A 367 61.05 -10.99 -16.09
C HIS A 367 60.06 -10.15 -16.92
N PRO A 368 58.74 -10.19 -16.61
CA PRO A 368 57.77 -9.24 -17.16
C PRO A 368 58.18 -7.79 -16.87
N LEU A 369 57.95 -6.89 -17.83
CA LEU A 369 58.20 -5.45 -17.64
C LEU A 369 57.29 -4.85 -16.55
N TYR A 370 56.03 -5.26 -16.49
CA TYR A 370 55.07 -4.86 -15.46
C TYR A 370 54.22 -6.06 -15.01
N THR A 371 53.97 -6.17 -13.70
CA THR A 371 53.06 -7.19 -13.14
C THR A 371 51.63 -6.68 -13.05
N HIS A 372 50.66 -7.60 -12.97
CA HIS A 372 49.24 -7.27 -12.80
C HIS A 372 48.99 -6.36 -11.58
N SER A 373 49.63 -6.64 -10.44
CA SER A 373 49.47 -5.85 -9.21
C SER A 373 50.07 -4.44 -9.32
N GLN A 374 51.16 -4.25 -10.06
CA GLN A 374 51.73 -2.93 -10.35
C GLN A 374 50.77 -2.10 -11.22
N LEU A 375 50.28 -2.66 -12.32
CA LEU A 375 49.36 -1.98 -13.22
C LEU A 375 48.02 -1.68 -12.53
N HIS A 376 47.45 -2.62 -11.78
CA HIS A 376 46.22 -2.41 -11.00
C HIS A 376 46.39 -1.28 -9.96
N SER A 377 47.54 -1.25 -9.26
CA SER A 377 47.88 -0.17 -8.34
C SER A 377 47.98 1.19 -9.04
N GLN A 378 48.59 1.24 -10.23
CA GLN A 378 48.71 2.46 -11.04
C GLN A 378 47.36 2.96 -11.57
N VAL A 379 46.52 2.07 -12.12
CA VAL A 379 45.16 2.37 -12.56
C VAL A 379 44.32 2.89 -11.39
N THR A 380 44.33 2.18 -10.26
CA THR A 380 43.54 2.56 -9.07
C THR A 380 44.01 3.90 -8.48
N SER A 381 45.31 4.08 -8.29
CA SER A 381 45.85 5.32 -7.68
C SER A 381 45.65 6.57 -8.55
N THR A 382 45.56 6.42 -9.88
CA THR A 382 45.43 7.54 -10.82
C THR A 382 43.96 7.83 -11.18
N PHE A 383 43.12 6.80 -11.35
CA PHE A 383 41.79 6.93 -11.96
C PHE A 383 40.61 6.53 -11.05
N SER A 384 40.85 6.12 -9.79
CA SER A 384 39.78 5.66 -8.88
C SER A 384 38.61 6.63 -8.74
N ASN A 385 38.82 7.96 -8.74
CA ASN A 385 37.73 8.93 -8.65
C ASN A 385 36.81 8.87 -9.88
N GLN A 386 37.38 8.82 -11.08
CA GLN A 386 36.68 8.74 -12.36
C GLN A 386 35.97 7.39 -12.51
N LEU A 387 36.63 6.30 -12.10
CA LEU A 387 36.05 4.96 -12.06
C LEU A 387 34.84 4.89 -11.12
N ASN A 388 34.95 5.43 -9.90
CA ASN A 388 33.82 5.54 -8.96
C ASN A 388 32.67 6.39 -9.53
N HIS A 389 32.98 7.45 -10.26
CA HIS A 389 32.00 8.34 -10.89
C HIS A 389 31.23 7.63 -12.02
N ILE A 390 31.93 6.93 -12.92
CA ILE A 390 31.34 6.05 -13.95
C ILE A 390 30.49 4.93 -13.32
N LEU A 391 30.99 4.25 -12.29
CA LEU A 391 30.24 3.25 -11.53
C LEU A 391 28.97 3.86 -10.92
N SER A 392 29.03 5.11 -10.45
CA SER A 392 27.85 5.82 -9.96
C SER A 392 26.81 6.05 -11.05
N TYR A 393 27.22 6.35 -12.29
CA TYR A 393 26.29 6.49 -13.43
C TYR A 393 25.68 5.16 -13.83
N ALA A 394 26.47 4.09 -13.94
CA ALA A 394 25.95 2.75 -14.22
C ALA A 394 24.94 2.29 -13.14
N LYS A 395 25.25 2.49 -11.84
CA LYS A 395 24.32 2.20 -10.73
C LYS A 395 23.08 3.12 -10.71
N LYS A 396 23.16 4.37 -11.19
CA LYS A 396 21.99 5.25 -11.41
C LYS A 396 21.13 4.76 -12.58
N LEU A 397 21.76 4.31 -13.67
CA LEU A 397 21.09 3.80 -14.86
C LEU A 397 20.39 2.46 -14.62
N ASN A 398 21.03 1.52 -13.93
CA ASN A 398 20.41 0.26 -13.46
C ASN A 398 19.04 0.52 -12.77
N LYS A 399 19.00 1.53 -11.90
CA LYS A 399 17.77 1.98 -11.22
C LYS A 399 16.82 2.74 -12.15
N ALA A 400 17.33 3.56 -13.06
CA ALA A 400 16.50 4.27 -14.03
C ALA A 400 15.74 3.30 -14.94
N VAL A 401 16.45 2.36 -15.58
CA VAL A 401 15.84 1.38 -16.48
C VAL A 401 15.04 0.32 -15.72
N GLY A 402 15.51 -0.13 -14.56
CA GLY A 402 14.98 -1.31 -13.86
C GLY A 402 13.97 -1.04 -12.73
N GLU A 403 14.02 0.12 -12.05
CA GLU A 403 13.12 0.47 -10.93
C GLU A 403 12.16 1.62 -11.26
N ARG A 404 12.59 2.60 -12.06
CA ARG A 404 11.91 3.90 -12.19
C ARG A 404 10.97 4.03 -13.38
N VAL A 405 11.14 3.17 -14.39
CA VAL A 405 10.29 3.04 -15.57
C VAL A 405 9.57 1.69 -15.53
N THR A 406 8.25 1.73 -15.58
CA THR A 406 7.33 0.59 -15.47
C THR A 406 6.26 0.59 -16.57
N SER A 407 6.11 1.67 -17.33
CA SER A 407 5.22 1.71 -18.49
C SER A 407 5.68 0.84 -19.66
N CYS A 408 6.99 0.61 -19.75
CA CYS A 408 7.68 -0.12 -20.81
C CYS A 408 9.02 -0.69 -20.30
N ASP A 409 9.58 -1.63 -21.05
CA ASP A 409 10.87 -2.23 -20.73
C ASP A 409 11.95 -1.43 -21.44
N LEU A 410 12.89 -0.87 -20.67
CA LEU A 410 14.07 -0.17 -21.16
C LEU A 410 15.30 -1.04 -20.91
N GLU A 411 16.15 -1.17 -21.93
CA GLU A 411 17.33 -2.03 -21.94
C GLU A 411 18.49 -1.27 -22.61
N ALA A 412 19.67 -1.26 -21.98
CA ALA A 412 20.86 -0.65 -22.56
C ALA A 412 21.37 -1.52 -23.72
N LEU A 413 21.66 -0.91 -24.87
CA LEU A 413 22.06 -1.65 -26.07
C LEU A 413 23.58 -1.62 -26.24
N TYR A 414 24.21 -2.78 -26.06
CA TYR A 414 25.61 -3.05 -26.38
C TYR A 414 25.68 -4.00 -27.60
N ILE A 415 26.62 -3.75 -28.52
CA ILE A 415 26.86 -4.63 -29.67
C ILE A 415 28.17 -5.40 -29.45
N ALA A 416 28.07 -6.72 -29.42
CA ALA A 416 29.23 -7.60 -29.26
C ALA A 416 30.18 -7.51 -30.48
N PRO A 417 31.48 -7.81 -30.29
CA PRO A 417 32.43 -8.00 -31.38
C PRO A 417 31.96 -9.02 -32.42
N ASP A 418 32.50 -8.93 -33.63
CA ASP A 418 32.22 -9.82 -34.77
C ASP A 418 30.76 -9.83 -35.31
N VAL A 419 29.83 -9.09 -34.68
CA VAL A 419 28.46 -8.85 -35.18
C VAL A 419 28.50 -8.04 -36.49
N ILE A 420 27.59 -8.36 -37.41
CA ILE A 420 27.45 -7.65 -38.70
C ILE A 420 26.90 -6.23 -38.47
N PHE A 421 27.55 -5.23 -39.05
CA PHE A 421 27.12 -3.84 -38.96
C PHE A 421 25.74 -3.63 -39.60
N ASN A 422 24.88 -2.87 -38.92
CA ASN A 422 23.58 -2.45 -39.44
C ASN A 422 23.26 -1.00 -39.08
N GLY A 423 23.40 -0.10 -40.06
CA GLY A 423 23.12 1.33 -39.90
C GLY A 423 21.68 1.69 -39.50
N THR A 424 20.71 0.76 -39.48
CA THR A 424 19.39 1.03 -38.88
C THR A 424 19.40 0.96 -37.36
N THR A 425 20.25 0.12 -36.75
CA THR A 425 20.28 -0.14 -35.29
C THR A 425 21.51 0.42 -34.58
N MET A 426 22.63 0.61 -35.27
CA MET A 426 23.89 1.13 -34.71
C MET A 426 24.50 2.23 -35.60
N GLU A 427 25.52 2.92 -35.09
CA GLU A 427 26.21 4.03 -35.76
C GLU A 427 27.73 3.77 -35.80
N ASP A 428 28.40 4.08 -36.91
CA ASP A 428 29.85 3.90 -37.05
C ASP A 428 30.59 5.15 -36.56
N ALA A 429 31.38 5.01 -35.48
CA ALA A 429 32.17 6.11 -34.91
C ALA A 429 33.47 6.40 -35.67
N SER A 430 33.89 5.52 -36.58
CA SER A 430 35.09 5.72 -37.40
C SER A 430 34.83 6.55 -38.67
N ALA A 431 33.56 6.67 -39.09
CA ALA A 431 33.15 7.49 -40.22
C ALA A 431 32.96 8.96 -39.82
N ASP A 432 33.89 9.83 -40.23
CA ASP A 432 33.83 11.28 -39.99
C ASP A 432 32.55 11.92 -40.57
N GLY A 433 31.60 12.22 -39.67
CA GLY A 433 30.58 13.29 -39.75
C GLY A 433 29.50 13.23 -40.85
N GLY A 434 29.66 12.40 -41.90
CA GLY A 434 28.74 12.44 -43.05
C GLY A 434 28.96 11.42 -44.16
N LYS A 435 29.98 10.55 -44.09
CA LYS A 435 30.13 9.42 -45.01
C LYS A 435 29.36 8.21 -44.49
N SER A 436 28.09 8.08 -44.88
CA SER A 436 27.39 6.80 -44.71
C SER A 436 28.19 5.70 -45.43
N PRO A 437 28.50 4.56 -44.80
CA PRO A 437 29.34 3.52 -45.40
C PRO A 437 28.75 3.08 -46.73
N ASN A 438 29.61 3.10 -47.75
CA ASN A 438 29.18 3.16 -49.15
C ASN A 438 28.34 1.92 -49.49
N THR A 439 27.03 2.09 -49.68
CA THR A 439 26.05 0.99 -49.67
C THR A 439 26.06 0.14 -50.95
N THR A 440 27.15 0.20 -51.70
CA THR A 440 27.59 -0.87 -52.60
C THR A 440 27.71 -2.19 -51.83
N PRO A 441 27.10 -3.29 -52.29
CA PRO A 441 27.26 -4.59 -51.64
C PRO A 441 28.70 -5.10 -51.81
N THR A 442 29.54 -4.84 -50.82
CA THR A 442 30.85 -5.47 -50.64
C THR A 442 30.68 -6.98 -50.52
N LYS A 443 31.66 -7.75 -51.02
CA LYS A 443 31.55 -9.23 -51.06
C LYS A 443 31.54 -9.89 -49.69
N ASN A 444 32.03 -9.19 -48.66
CA ASN A 444 31.96 -9.58 -47.27
C ASN A 444 31.16 -8.51 -46.52
N PRO A 445 30.16 -8.87 -45.69
CA PRO A 445 29.51 -7.91 -44.81
C PRO A 445 30.52 -7.37 -43.78
N GLU A 446 30.40 -6.10 -43.46
CA GLU A 446 31.27 -5.45 -42.48
C GLU A 446 30.91 -5.85 -41.05
N LYS A 447 31.92 -5.90 -40.18
CA LYS A 447 31.81 -6.35 -38.79
C LYS A 447 32.21 -5.27 -37.80
N VAL A 448 31.51 -5.29 -36.67
CA VAL A 448 31.87 -4.55 -35.45
C VAL A 448 33.17 -5.12 -34.87
N LEU A 449 34.12 -4.23 -34.61
CA LEU A 449 35.29 -4.50 -33.79
C LEU A 449 34.92 -4.39 -32.30
N CYS A 450 34.28 -3.29 -31.92
CA CYS A 450 33.79 -3.05 -30.55
C CYS A 450 32.68 -1.97 -30.52
N THR A 451 31.95 -1.90 -29.40
CA THR A 451 31.06 -0.78 -29.04
C THR A 451 31.85 0.26 -28.22
N THR A 452 31.74 1.55 -28.53
CA THR A 452 32.38 2.66 -27.79
C THR A 452 31.41 3.49 -26.96
N ASP A 453 30.13 3.45 -27.34
CA ASP A 453 29.04 4.22 -26.76
C ASP A 453 27.82 3.30 -26.63
N LEU A 454 27.21 3.22 -25.45
CA LEU A 454 25.99 2.44 -25.24
C LEU A 454 24.77 3.12 -25.87
N GLY A 455 23.89 2.30 -26.46
CA GLY A 455 22.58 2.72 -26.93
C GLY A 455 21.47 2.44 -25.91
N LEU A 456 20.22 2.67 -26.33
CA LEU A 456 19.01 2.39 -25.55
C LEU A 456 17.94 1.79 -26.46
N VAL A 457 17.38 0.66 -26.05
CA VAL A 457 16.19 0.05 -26.66
C VAL A 457 15.01 0.20 -25.71
N ARG A 458 13.83 0.42 -26.30
CA ARG A 458 12.53 0.40 -25.63
C ARG A 458 11.68 -0.69 -26.25
N ALA A 459 11.27 -1.65 -25.43
CA ALA A 459 10.39 -2.75 -25.79
C ALA A 459 9.00 -2.53 -25.17
N GLU A 460 7.98 -2.60 -26.01
CA GLU A 460 6.57 -2.49 -25.62
C GLU A 460 5.76 -3.72 -26.01
N LYS A 461 4.96 -4.24 -25.08
CA LYS A 461 4.07 -5.37 -25.35
C LYS A 461 2.91 -4.89 -26.24
N VAL A 462 2.68 -5.57 -27.37
CA VAL A 462 1.66 -5.16 -28.34
C VAL A 462 0.25 -5.37 -27.72
N PRO A 463 -0.63 -4.36 -27.73
CA PRO A 463 -1.97 -4.51 -27.16
C PRO A 463 -2.77 -5.63 -27.85
N ALA A 464 -3.40 -6.48 -27.04
CA ALA A 464 -4.26 -7.61 -27.42
C ALA A 464 -3.59 -8.81 -28.14
N THR A 465 -2.26 -8.85 -28.33
CA THR A 465 -1.54 -10.06 -28.74
C THR A 465 -0.62 -10.58 -27.63
N ARG A 466 -0.66 -11.90 -27.39
CA ARG A 466 0.09 -12.53 -26.29
C ARG A 466 1.52 -12.84 -26.74
N GLY A 467 2.48 -12.09 -26.18
CA GLY A 467 3.92 -12.34 -26.38
C GLY A 467 4.53 -11.61 -27.57
N GLU A 468 3.76 -10.81 -28.31
CA GLU A 468 4.31 -9.91 -29.32
C GLU A 468 4.86 -8.63 -28.66
N TRP A 469 6.03 -8.21 -29.14
CA TRP A 469 6.73 -7.01 -28.67
C TRP A 469 7.06 -6.08 -29.85
N HIS A 470 6.81 -4.80 -29.65
CA HIS A 470 7.33 -3.73 -30.50
C HIS A 470 8.61 -3.20 -29.87
N GLU A 471 9.73 -3.39 -30.57
CA GLU A 471 11.04 -2.89 -30.15
C GLU A 471 11.42 -1.66 -30.96
N SER A 472 12.00 -0.68 -30.28
CA SER A 472 12.44 0.58 -30.87
C SER A 472 13.80 0.98 -30.30
N VAL A 473 14.76 1.28 -31.18
CA VAL A 473 16.05 1.87 -30.80
C VAL A 473 15.82 3.36 -30.54
N LEU A 474 15.92 3.78 -29.28
CA LEU A 474 15.79 5.17 -28.86
C LEU A 474 17.10 5.96 -29.02
N LEU A 475 18.22 5.30 -28.73
CA LEU A 475 19.57 5.80 -28.92
C LEU A 475 20.39 4.68 -29.56
N LYS A 476 21.07 4.97 -30.68
CA LYS A 476 21.96 4.00 -31.31
C LYS A 476 23.26 3.89 -30.51
N PRO A 477 23.78 2.68 -30.25
CA PRO A 477 25.16 2.54 -29.82
C PRO A 477 26.09 2.98 -30.96
N LYS A 478 27.24 3.54 -30.59
CA LYS A 478 28.33 3.74 -31.56
C LYS A 478 29.30 2.58 -31.50
N VAL A 479 29.75 2.15 -32.67
CA VAL A 479 30.66 1.02 -32.88
C VAL A 479 31.85 1.44 -33.74
N ILE A 480 33.00 0.81 -33.53
CA ILE A 480 34.14 0.88 -34.45
C ILE A 480 34.09 -0.34 -35.36
N LEU A 481 34.36 -0.15 -36.65
CA LEU A 481 34.33 -1.21 -37.65
C LEU A 481 35.74 -1.69 -38.02
N VAL A 482 35.84 -2.97 -38.42
CA VAL A 482 37.13 -3.62 -38.73
C VAL A 482 37.83 -3.01 -39.96
N SER A 483 37.13 -2.27 -40.83
CA SER A 483 37.75 -1.46 -41.89
C SER A 483 38.24 -0.13 -41.34
N GLY A 484 37.37 0.62 -40.64
CA GLY A 484 37.68 1.95 -40.11
C GLY A 484 38.93 1.98 -39.21
N ILE A 485 39.13 0.99 -38.34
CA ILE A 485 40.35 0.92 -37.53
C ILE A 485 41.64 0.74 -38.36
N LYS A 486 41.56 0.12 -39.54
CA LYS A 486 42.70 -0.08 -40.45
C LYS A 486 42.96 1.15 -41.34
N GLU A 487 41.92 1.93 -41.62
CA GLU A 487 42.06 3.25 -42.23
C GLU A 487 42.70 4.25 -41.25
N LEU A 488 42.33 4.20 -39.96
CA LEU A 488 42.94 5.02 -38.91
C LEU A 488 44.42 4.62 -38.64
N LEU A 489 44.70 3.33 -38.48
CA LEU A 489 46.06 2.82 -38.18
C LEU A 489 47.03 2.79 -39.38
N GLY A 490 46.61 3.22 -40.57
CA GLY A 490 47.54 3.46 -41.69
C GLY A 490 48.05 2.23 -42.46
N SER A 491 47.16 1.25 -42.73
CA SER A 491 47.28 0.13 -43.71
C SER A 491 48.46 -0.85 -43.56
#